data_AF-A0A3D2S3X7-F1
#
_entry.id   AF-A0A3D2S3X7-F1
#
_cell.length_a   1.000
_cell.length_b   1.000
_cell.length_c   1.000
_cell.angle_alpha   90.00
_cell.angle_beta   90.00
_cell.angle_gamma   90.00
#
_symmetry.space_group_name_H-M   'P 1'
#
loop_
_entity.id
_entity.type
_entity.pdbx_description
1 polymer ?
#
loop_
_entity_poly.entity_id
_entity_poly.type
_entity_poly.pdbx_seq_one_letter_code
_entity_poly.pdbx_strand_id
1 'polypeptide(L)'
;MASPSIRREANRPRIVVELPGAKDSSGPLRIVKTMGLLEFKLVEKNPSGGGSWYGLANTPLPDKIPEGAKIYYGKVGRSEESDGWYVLKDQVLLTGDQIADAYPDTGVTGFERTVALRFDRGGRGKFAEVTTDNVGESLAVLLDGRVQSAPTIQEPIIGGTASISGNFTFEDAEYLANILKSGAFPVGVRIAEERTVGPTLGQRSIDNGKRAFVVGMMLVVIFILVYYKMSGLVAVIALSFNMLIVLAALAGFGAALTLPGIAGLVLTIGMSIDANVLVFERIREELRTGKSVWSAIESGYQRAFWTILDANLTTLAVAAVLYNFGTGPVKGFAITLGIGILASMFTAIVVTREIYGWMIGKKRLEKLSI
;
A
#
# COMPACT_ATOMS: atom_id res chain seq x y z
N MET A 1 11.11 -7.20 4.10
CA MET A 1 9.70 -6.80 4.23
C MET A 1 9.58 -5.42 3.61
N ALA A 2 8.63 -5.21 2.71
CA ALA A 2 8.41 -3.89 2.13
C ALA A 2 7.70 -3.01 3.17
N SER A 3 8.08 -1.74 3.27
CA SER A 3 7.51 -0.83 4.26
C SER A 3 6.04 -0.55 3.96
N PRO A 4 5.16 -0.51 4.97
CA PRO A 4 3.78 -0.10 4.79
C PRO A 4 3.72 1.34 4.29
N SER A 5 2.76 1.62 3.42
CA SER A 5 2.57 2.91 2.75
C SER A 5 1.25 3.50 3.24
N ILE A 6 1.28 4.67 3.87
CA ILE A 6 0.10 5.39 4.36
C ILE A 6 0.06 6.75 3.67
N ARG A 7 -0.99 7.03 2.90
CA ARG A 7 -1.13 8.26 2.13
C ARG A 7 -2.55 8.79 2.19
N ARG A 8 -2.70 10.10 2.33
CA ARG A 8 -4.01 10.74 2.16
C ARG A 8 -4.32 10.85 0.67
N GLU A 9 -5.54 10.49 0.28
CA GLU A 9 -5.99 10.69 -1.10
C GLU A 9 -6.19 12.19 -1.35
N ALA A 10 -5.66 12.71 -2.46
CA ALA A 10 -5.85 14.11 -2.83
C ALA A 10 -7.34 14.38 -3.08
N ASN A 11 -7.87 15.47 -2.52
CA ASN A 11 -9.24 15.96 -2.70
C ASN A 11 -10.37 15.08 -2.13
N ARG A 12 -10.08 14.05 -1.32
CA ARG A 12 -11.10 13.27 -0.58
C ARG A 12 -10.69 13.04 0.88
N PRO A 13 -11.64 12.93 1.83
CA PRO A 13 -11.35 12.58 3.22
C PRO A 13 -11.09 11.07 3.35
N ARG A 14 -10.08 10.56 2.62
CA ARG A 14 -9.74 9.14 2.55
C ARG A 14 -8.25 8.96 2.83
N ILE A 15 -7.94 7.90 3.57
CA ILE A 15 -6.57 7.45 3.86
C ILE A 15 -6.41 6.10 3.17
N VAL A 16 -5.38 6.00 2.33
CA VAL A 16 -5.00 4.77 1.64
C VAL A 16 -3.85 4.13 2.42
N VAL A 17 -4.05 2.87 2.81
CA VAL A 17 -3.05 2.06 3.51
C VAL A 17 -2.69 0.86 2.63
N GLU A 18 -1.42 0.73 2.30
CA GLU A 18 -0.88 -0.38 1.51
C GLU A 18 0.07 -1.20 2.38
N LEU A 19 -0.20 -2.50 2.48
CA LEU A 19 0.58 -3.46 3.27
C LEU A 19 1.24 -4.48 2.32
N PRO A 20 2.37 -4.14 1.70
CA PRO A 20 3.00 -5.00 0.71
C PRO A 20 3.51 -6.31 1.34
N GLY A 21 3.05 -7.44 0.81
CA GLY A 21 3.45 -8.78 1.28
C GLY A 21 2.68 -9.28 2.51
N ALA A 22 1.66 -8.57 2.97
CA ALA A 22 0.76 -9.09 4.00
C ALA A 22 0.01 -10.32 3.45
N LYS A 23 -0.05 -11.38 4.25
CA LYS A 23 -0.77 -12.62 3.90
C LYS A 23 -2.29 -12.44 3.97
N ASP A 24 -2.75 -11.56 4.85
CA ASP A 24 -4.16 -11.29 5.14
C ASP A 24 -4.33 -9.84 5.65
N SER A 25 -5.48 -9.25 5.38
CA SER A 25 -5.92 -7.93 5.82
C SER A 25 -6.66 -7.94 7.16
N SER A 26 -7.13 -9.11 7.63
CA SER A 26 -7.98 -9.22 8.83
C SER A 26 -7.40 -8.57 10.11
N GLY A 27 -6.14 -8.84 10.44
CA GLY A 27 -5.46 -8.27 11.62
C GLY A 27 -5.31 -6.74 11.56
N PRO A 28 -4.66 -6.19 10.52
CA PRO A 28 -4.55 -4.74 10.33
C PRO A 28 -5.89 -4.01 10.27
N LEU A 29 -6.92 -4.64 9.68
CA LEU A 29 -8.26 -4.06 9.63
C LEU A 29 -8.95 -3.99 11.00
N ARG A 30 -8.64 -4.92 11.92
CA ARG A 30 -9.10 -4.79 13.32
C ARG A 30 -8.53 -3.52 13.95
N ILE A 31 -7.23 -3.27 13.78
CA ILE A 31 -6.55 -2.06 14.32
C ILE A 31 -7.23 -0.79 13.81
N VAL A 32 -7.50 -0.71 12.51
CA VAL A 32 -8.12 0.48 11.90
C VAL A 32 -9.58 0.69 12.36
N LYS A 33 -10.30 -0.38 12.74
CA LYS A 33 -11.68 -0.28 13.23
C LYS A 33 -11.77 0.16 14.69
N THR A 34 -10.72 -0.04 15.48
CA THR A 34 -10.66 0.36 16.88
C THR A 34 -10.12 1.79 16.96
N MET A 35 -10.86 2.71 17.59
CA MET A 35 -10.36 4.08 17.79
C MET A 35 -9.23 4.08 18.81
N GLY A 36 -9.24 3.16 19.78
CA GLY A 36 -8.25 3.12 20.86
C GLY A 36 -8.52 4.18 21.92
N LEU A 37 -9.75 4.70 22.01
CA LEU A 37 -10.15 5.69 23.00
C LEU A 37 -10.27 5.01 24.36
N LEU A 38 -9.26 5.21 25.21
CA LEU A 38 -9.25 4.73 26.57
C LEU A 38 -9.75 5.81 27.53
N GLU A 39 -10.71 5.45 28.40
CA GLU A 39 -11.27 6.33 29.43
C GLU A 39 -11.34 5.63 30.79
N PHE A 40 -11.12 6.38 31.86
CA PHE A 40 -11.31 5.93 33.24
C PHE A 40 -12.48 6.68 33.87
N LYS A 41 -13.47 5.95 34.37
CA LYS A 41 -14.69 6.51 35.00
C LYS A 41 -15.01 5.75 36.28
N LEU A 42 -15.57 6.44 37.28
CA LEU A 42 -16.02 5.77 38.50
C LEU A 42 -17.37 5.08 38.28
N VAL A 43 -17.50 3.88 38.84
CA VAL A 43 -18.77 3.16 38.90
C VAL A 43 -19.63 3.74 40.02
N GLU A 44 -20.91 3.98 39.72
CA GLU A 44 -21.87 4.42 40.72
C GLU A 44 -22.15 3.35 41.77
N LYS A 45 -22.59 3.76 42.96
CA LYS A 45 -23.02 2.83 44.01
C LYS A 45 -24.46 2.43 43.78
N ASN A 46 -24.74 1.13 43.93
CA ASN A 46 -26.07 0.57 43.81
C ASN A 46 -26.93 1.05 45.00
N PRO A 47 -28.07 1.73 44.75
CA PRO A 47 -28.96 2.22 45.82
C PRO A 47 -29.49 1.13 46.75
N SER A 48 -29.58 -0.12 46.28
CA SER A 48 -30.17 -1.23 47.04
C SER A 48 -29.17 -2.01 47.90
N GLY A 49 -27.86 -1.77 47.76
CA GLY A 49 -26.85 -2.63 48.41
C GLY A 49 -25.47 -2.00 48.61
N GLY A 50 -25.26 -0.73 48.25
CA GLY A 50 -24.02 0.02 48.52
C GLY A 50 -22.78 -0.39 47.70
N GLY A 51 -22.77 -1.60 47.12
CA GLY A 51 -21.72 -2.05 46.19
C GLY A 51 -21.77 -1.37 44.83
N SER A 52 -20.82 -1.67 43.95
CA SER A 52 -20.79 -1.13 42.58
C SER A 52 -22.06 -1.47 41.79
N TRP A 53 -22.57 -0.51 41.04
CA TRP A 53 -23.81 -0.65 40.28
C TRP A 53 -23.55 -1.24 38.89
N TYR A 54 -23.75 -2.54 38.80
CA TYR A 54 -23.66 -3.30 37.57
C TYR A 54 -24.70 -4.41 37.53
N GLY A 55 -24.95 -4.94 36.34
CA GLY A 55 -25.82 -6.09 36.11
C GLY A 55 -25.28 -6.97 34.99
N LEU A 56 -25.63 -8.26 35.01
CA LEU A 56 -25.36 -9.16 33.89
C LEU A 56 -26.29 -8.82 32.72
N ALA A 57 -26.02 -9.32 31.52
CA ALA A 57 -26.81 -9.03 30.31
C ALA A 57 -28.32 -9.29 30.47
N ASN A 58 -28.70 -10.28 31.27
CA ASN A 58 -30.09 -10.64 31.54
C ASN A 58 -30.71 -9.89 32.74
N THR A 59 -29.94 -9.03 33.42
CA THR A 59 -30.43 -8.20 34.52
C THR A 59 -31.11 -6.96 33.95
N PRO A 60 -32.37 -6.65 34.35
CA PRO A 60 -33.07 -5.44 33.90
C PRO A 60 -32.26 -4.18 34.17
N LEU A 61 -32.30 -3.25 33.21
CA LEU A 61 -31.70 -1.93 33.37
C LEU A 61 -32.42 -1.16 34.50
N PRO A 62 -31.71 -0.31 35.23
CA PRO A 62 -32.32 0.51 36.28
C PRO A 62 -33.25 1.57 35.69
N ASP A 63 -34.46 1.70 36.25
CA ASP A 63 -35.48 2.65 35.78
C ASP A 63 -35.09 4.13 35.99
N LYS A 64 -34.25 4.39 37.00
CA LYS A 64 -33.71 5.72 37.31
C LYS A 64 -32.24 5.59 37.67
N ILE A 65 -31.41 6.40 37.02
CA ILE A 65 -30.00 6.56 37.33
C ILE A 65 -29.74 7.95 37.92
N PRO A 66 -28.68 8.15 38.72
CA PRO A 66 -28.31 9.45 39.28
C PRO A 66 -28.06 10.48 38.17
N GLU A 67 -28.30 11.76 38.48
CA GLU A 67 -28.01 12.85 37.56
C GLU A 67 -26.50 12.90 37.26
N GLY A 68 -26.14 12.97 35.98
CA GLY A 68 -24.74 12.91 35.55
C GLY A 68 -24.15 11.49 35.48
N ALA A 69 -24.95 10.43 35.62
CA ALA A 69 -24.54 9.06 35.36
C ALA A 69 -25.04 8.56 33.99
N LYS A 70 -24.34 7.59 33.40
CA LYS A 70 -24.72 6.91 32.15
C LYS A 70 -24.47 5.41 32.23
N ILE A 71 -25.23 4.66 31.45
CA ILE A 71 -25.08 3.21 31.36
C ILE A 71 -24.08 2.87 30.25
N TYR A 72 -23.09 2.05 30.59
CA TYR A 72 -22.10 1.52 29.66
C TYR A 72 -22.15 0.00 29.65
N TYR A 73 -22.01 -0.59 28.47
CA TYR A 73 -21.98 -2.05 28.30
C TYR A 73 -20.54 -2.56 28.28
N GLY A 74 -20.34 -3.78 28.74
CA GLY A 74 -19.02 -4.41 28.71
C GLY A 74 -18.95 -5.69 29.51
N LYS A 75 -17.71 -6.11 29.80
CA LYS A 75 -17.44 -7.34 30.53
C LYS A 75 -17.67 -7.13 32.02
N VAL A 76 -18.49 -8.00 32.61
CA VAL A 76 -18.84 -7.99 34.04
C VAL A 76 -18.24 -9.21 34.73
N GLY A 77 -17.42 -8.97 35.76
CA GLY A 77 -16.79 -10.04 36.55
C GLY A 77 -15.54 -10.64 35.90
N ARG A 78 -15.08 -11.78 36.43
CA ARG A 78 -13.85 -12.48 35.98
C ARG A 78 -14.08 -13.50 34.87
N SER A 79 -15.33 -13.80 34.51
CA SER A 79 -15.68 -14.81 33.50
C SER A 79 -15.84 -14.19 32.11
N GLU A 80 -15.33 -14.91 31.10
CA GLU A 80 -15.18 -14.46 29.70
C GLU A 80 -16.51 -14.21 28.97
N GLU A 81 -17.60 -14.80 29.46
CA GLU A 81 -18.93 -14.79 28.81
C GLU A 81 -19.96 -13.89 29.51
N SER A 82 -19.57 -13.21 30.58
CA SER A 82 -20.50 -12.38 31.36
C SER A 82 -20.54 -10.96 30.82
N ASP A 83 -21.09 -10.79 29.62
CA ASP A 83 -21.49 -9.46 29.15
C ASP A 83 -22.53 -8.87 30.11
N GLY A 84 -22.50 -7.56 30.27
CA GLY A 84 -23.44 -6.85 31.13
C GLY A 84 -23.30 -5.34 30.99
N TRP A 85 -23.72 -4.65 32.04
CA TRP A 85 -23.76 -3.19 32.07
C TRP A 85 -23.29 -2.64 33.41
N TYR A 86 -22.75 -1.43 33.37
CA TYR A 86 -22.34 -0.64 34.52
C TYR A 86 -23.02 0.73 34.46
N VAL A 87 -23.41 1.27 35.61
CA VAL A 87 -23.79 2.69 35.73
C VAL A 87 -22.53 3.44 36.15
N LEU A 88 -22.06 4.34 35.29
CA LEU A 88 -20.81 5.10 35.51
C LEU A 88 -21.12 6.60 35.62
N LYS A 89 -20.34 7.31 36.44
CA LYS A 89 -20.30 8.78 36.41
C LYS A 89 -19.85 9.23 35.02
N ASP A 90 -20.51 10.24 34.43
CA ASP A 90 -20.20 10.69 33.07
C ASP A 90 -18.82 11.36 32.98
N GLN A 91 -18.34 11.92 34.09
CA GLN A 91 -17.03 12.56 34.21
C GLN A 91 -15.89 11.59 33.89
N VAL A 92 -15.08 11.93 32.89
CA VAL A 92 -13.84 11.22 32.54
C VAL A 92 -12.72 11.71 33.47
N LEU A 93 -12.15 10.79 34.24
CA LEU A 93 -11.10 11.11 35.21
C LEU A 93 -9.72 11.05 34.57
N LEU A 94 -9.46 10.03 33.75
CA LEU A 94 -8.23 9.88 32.98
C LEU A 94 -8.54 9.36 31.56
N THR A 95 -7.63 9.66 30.64
CA THR A 95 -7.71 9.28 29.23
C THR A 95 -6.40 8.63 28.78
N GLY A 96 -6.45 7.89 27.67
CA GLY A 96 -5.30 7.17 27.12
C GLY A 96 -4.13 8.04 26.62
N ASP A 97 -4.34 9.33 26.40
CA ASP A 97 -3.29 10.30 26.03
C ASP A 97 -2.24 10.50 27.13
N GLN A 98 -2.56 10.17 28.38
CA GLN A 98 -1.64 10.26 29.51
C GLN A 98 -0.82 8.97 29.73
N ILE A 99 -0.90 8.01 28.81
CA ILE A 99 -0.15 6.75 28.85
C ILE A 99 1.18 6.92 28.13
N ALA A 100 2.28 6.63 28.84
CA ALA A 100 3.62 6.62 28.28
C ALA A 100 3.98 5.30 27.60
N ASP A 101 3.44 4.18 28.08
CA ASP A 101 3.69 2.85 27.51
C ASP A 101 2.60 1.85 27.93
N ALA A 102 2.38 0.82 27.13
CA ALA A 102 1.45 -0.27 27.42
C ALA A 102 2.02 -1.62 26.96
N TYR A 103 2.02 -2.66 27.77
CA TYR A 103 2.64 -3.94 27.39
C TYR A 103 1.88 -5.14 27.96
N PRO A 104 1.90 -6.30 27.27
CA PRO A 104 1.35 -7.53 27.81
C PRO A 104 2.07 -7.94 29.10
N ASP A 105 1.33 -8.40 30.08
CA ASP A 105 1.83 -8.86 31.37
C ASP A 105 1.10 -10.15 31.81
N THR A 106 1.67 -10.89 32.76
CA THR A 106 1.15 -12.16 33.28
C THR A 106 0.34 -12.04 34.57
N GLY A 107 0.02 -10.80 34.97
CA GLY A 107 -0.67 -10.52 36.22
C GLY A 107 0.06 -11.07 37.45
N VAL A 108 -0.63 -11.08 38.59
CA VAL A 108 -0.03 -11.47 39.89
C VAL A 108 0.03 -12.99 40.07
N THR A 109 -0.92 -13.73 39.49
CA THR A 109 -1.01 -15.19 39.62
C THR A 109 -0.16 -15.95 38.59
N GLY A 110 0.34 -15.27 37.55
CA GLY A 110 1.13 -15.86 36.46
C GLY A 110 0.30 -16.60 35.40
N PHE A 111 -0.98 -16.88 35.67
CA PHE A 111 -1.91 -17.56 34.76
C PHE A 111 -2.83 -16.61 34.01
N GLU A 112 -3.01 -15.40 34.54
CA GLU A 112 -3.80 -14.35 33.89
C GLU A 112 -2.95 -13.65 32.81
N ARG A 113 -3.59 -13.18 31.75
CA ARG A 113 -2.95 -12.28 30.78
C ARG A 113 -3.57 -10.92 30.93
N THR A 114 -2.75 -9.92 31.24
CA THR A 114 -3.19 -8.56 31.47
C THR A 114 -2.45 -7.61 30.54
N VAL A 115 -2.93 -6.37 30.46
CA VAL A 115 -2.21 -5.29 29.79
C VAL A 115 -1.80 -4.28 30.84
N ALA A 116 -0.49 -4.21 31.12
CA ALA A 116 0.08 -3.23 32.02
C ALA A 116 0.19 -1.89 31.31
N LEU A 117 -0.24 -0.83 32.00
CA LEU A 117 -0.19 0.56 31.57
C LEU A 117 0.80 1.31 32.45
N ARG A 118 1.66 2.10 31.82
CA ARG A 118 2.53 3.04 32.52
C ARG A 118 2.14 4.46 32.12
N PHE A 119 1.72 5.26 33.10
CA PHE A 119 1.38 6.65 32.87
C PHE A 119 2.64 7.52 32.74
N ASP A 120 2.51 8.62 32.01
CA ASP A 120 3.53 9.67 31.96
C ASP A 120 3.60 10.45 33.30
N ARG A 121 4.41 11.51 33.36
CA ARG A 121 4.56 12.30 34.59
C ARG A 121 3.25 12.97 35.01
N GLY A 122 2.46 13.49 34.07
CA GLY A 122 1.19 14.16 34.35
C GLY A 122 0.09 13.16 34.73
N GLY A 123 -0.02 12.07 33.96
CA GLY A 123 -0.94 10.97 34.22
C GLY A 123 -0.68 10.29 35.56
N ARG A 124 0.59 10.08 35.95
CA ARG A 124 0.93 9.52 37.27
C ARG A 124 0.36 10.37 38.41
N GLY A 125 0.53 11.69 38.36
CA GLY A 125 0.01 12.58 39.39
C GLY A 125 -1.51 12.53 39.48
N LYS A 126 -2.18 12.64 38.32
CA LYS A 126 -3.64 12.59 38.24
C LYS A 126 -4.22 11.24 38.68
N PHE A 127 -3.55 10.14 38.31
CA PHE A 127 -3.95 8.78 38.72
C PHE A 127 -3.78 8.56 40.22
N ALA A 128 -2.70 9.08 40.81
CA ALA A 128 -2.48 9.02 42.25
C ALA A 128 -3.56 9.81 43.01
N GLU A 129 -3.91 11.03 42.55
CA GLU A 129 -5.00 11.84 43.12
C GLU A 129 -6.35 11.10 43.05
N VAL A 130 -6.73 10.64 41.86
CA VAL A 130 -7.99 9.91 41.65
C VAL A 130 -8.08 8.66 42.51
N THR A 131 -7.00 7.89 42.63
CA THR A 131 -7.02 6.66 43.46
C THR A 131 -7.01 6.97 44.96
N THR A 132 -6.40 8.07 45.39
CA THR A 132 -6.40 8.51 46.79
C THR A 132 -7.79 8.94 47.25
N ASP A 133 -8.50 9.69 46.41
CA ASP A 133 -9.81 10.26 46.76
C ASP A 133 -10.96 9.26 46.70
N ASN A 134 -10.75 8.11 46.03
CA ASN A 134 -11.82 7.15 45.71
C ASN A 134 -11.50 5.73 46.20
N VAL A 135 -10.77 5.59 47.31
CA VAL A 135 -10.52 4.28 47.95
C VAL A 135 -11.85 3.61 48.32
N GLY A 136 -12.00 2.34 47.97
CA GLY A 136 -13.22 1.56 48.13
C GLY A 136 -14.24 1.71 47.00
N GLU A 137 -14.03 2.63 46.04
CA GLU A 137 -14.86 2.74 44.84
C GLU A 137 -14.28 1.92 43.68
N SER A 138 -15.12 1.58 42.70
CA SER A 138 -14.67 0.85 41.51
C SER A 138 -14.36 1.80 40.37
N LEU A 139 -13.19 1.64 39.77
CA LEU A 139 -12.72 2.45 38.65
C LEU A 139 -12.83 1.65 37.36
N ALA A 140 -13.81 1.98 36.54
CA ALA A 140 -14.02 1.36 35.24
C ALA A 140 -12.99 1.86 34.21
N VAL A 141 -12.42 0.92 33.47
CA VAL A 141 -11.56 1.15 32.30
C VAL A 141 -12.38 0.85 31.05
N LEU A 142 -12.62 1.87 30.23
CA LEU A 142 -13.37 1.77 28.99
C LEU A 142 -12.44 1.85 27.80
N LEU A 143 -12.70 1.02 26.78
CA LEU A 143 -12.08 1.10 25.47
C LEU A 143 -13.19 1.29 24.42
N ASP A 144 -13.12 2.37 23.65
CA ASP A 144 -14.11 2.74 22.63
C ASP A 144 -15.56 2.73 23.19
N GLY A 145 -15.74 3.18 24.43
CA GLY A 145 -17.03 3.24 25.11
C GLY A 145 -17.56 1.90 25.64
N ARG A 146 -16.77 0.83 25.62
CA ARG A 146 -17.12 -0.46 26.26
C ARG A 146 -16.24 -0.74 27.47
N VAL A 147 -16.85 -1.15 28.58
CA VAL A 147 -16.14 -1.48 29.82
C VAL A 147 -15.32 -2.76 29.62
N GLN A 148 -14.00 -2.65 29.81
CA GLN A 148 -13.08 -3.79 29.75
C GLN A 148 -12.88 -4.42 31.12
N SER A 149 -12.76 -3.59 32.16
CA SER A 149 -12.64 -4.02 33.55
C SER A 149 -13.09 -2.90 34.50
N ALA A 150 -13.49 -3.24 35.71
CA ALA A 150 -13.89 -2.27 36.75
C ALA A 150 -13.42 -2.72 38.15
N PRO A 151 -12.09 -2.77 38.40
CA PRO A 151 -11.56 -3.16 39.71
C PRO A 151 -11.90 -2.13 40.80
N THR A 152 -12.06 -2.61 42.03
CA THR A 152 -12.18 -1.78 43.22
C THR A 152 -10.81 -1.27 43.66
N ILE A 153 -10.71 0.02 43.95
CA ILE A 153 -9.49 0.66 44.47
C ILE A 153 -9.33 0.24 45.94
N GLN A 154 -8.31 -0.55 46.24
CA GLN A 154 -8.06 -1.03 47.60
C GLN A 154 -7.18 -0.07 48.41
N GLU A 155 -6.19 0.51 47.74
CA GLU A 155 -5.22 1.44 48.31
C GLU A 155 -4.83 2.51 47.28
N PRO A 156 -4.34 3.68 47.71
CA PRO A 156 -3.84 4.70 46.80
C PRO A 156 -2.69 4.21 45.92
N ILE A 157 -2.76 4.44 44.60
CA ILE A 157 -1.76 3.95 43.64
C ILE A 157 -0.85 5.11 43.18
N ILE A 158 0.29 5.25 43.84
CA ILE A 158 1.22 6.37 43.62
C ILE A 158 2.30 6.04 42.56
N GLY A 159 2.49 4.75 42.24
CA GLY A 159 3.51 4.29 41.29
C GLY A 159 3.27 4.68 39.82
N GLY A 160 2.04 5.07 39.46
CA GLY A 160 1.68 5.44 38.09
C GLY A 160 1.62 4.26 37.12
N THR A 161 1.30 3.08 37.64
CA THR A 161 1.07 1.86 36.86
C THR A 161 -0.35 1.36 37.10
N ALA A 162 -1.01 0.92 36.04
CA ALA A 162 -2.31 0.25 36.12
C ALA A 162 -2.26 -1.06 35.32
N SER A 163 -3.19 -1.97 35.60
CA SER A 163 -3.34 -3.21 34.84
C SER A 163 -4.76 -3.33 34.36
N ILE A 164 -4.95 -3.52 33.06
CA ILE A 164 -6.22 -3.95 32.49
C ILE A 164 -6.24 -5.46 32.59
N SER A 165 -7.03 -5.98 33.53
CA SER A 165 -7.25 -7.40 33.67
C SER A 165 -8.40 -7.87 32.79
N GLY A 166 -8.23 -9.03 32.17
CA GLY A 166 -9.21 -9.74 31.38
C GLY A 166 -8.69 -11.13 31.07
N ASN A 167 -9.53 -12.07 30.64
CA ASN A 167 -9.05 -13.37 30.16
C ASN A 167 -8.51 -13.20 28.73
N PHE A 168 -7.46 -12.39 28.53
CA PHE A 168 -6.91 -12.14 27.21
C PHE A 168 -6.12 -13.37 26.72
N THR A 169 -6.19 -13.64 25.42
CA THR A 169 -5.15 -14.46 24.77
C THR A 169 -3.85 -13.65 24.71
N PHE A 170 -2.71 -14.31 24.47
CA PHE A 170 -1.44 -13.60 24.30
C PHE A 170 -1.54 -12.60 23.13
N GLU A 171 -2.17 -13.03 22.04
CA GLU A 171 -2.41 -12.25 20.84
C GLU A 171 -3.33 -11.04 21.11
N ASP A 172 -4.40 -11.20 21.90
CA ASP A 172 -5.31 -10.09 22.24
C ASP A 172 -4.66 -9.08 23.18
N ALA A 173 -3.83 -9.53 24.13
CA ALA A 173 -3.09 -8.63 25.02
C ALA A 173 -2.05 -7.82 24.26
N GLU A 174 -1.30 -8.45 23.35
CA GLU A 174 -0.35 -7.77 22.46
C GLU A 174 -1.05 -6.80 21.52
N TYR A 175 -2.19 -7.20 20.95
CA TYR A 175 -3.04 -6.34 20.13
C TYR A 175 -3.50 -5.08 20.88
N LEU A 176 -4.06 -5.27 22.08
CA LEU A 176 -4.55 -4.17 22.91
C LEU A 176 -3.41 -3.24 23.34
N ALA A 177 -2.27 -3.80 23.76
CA ALA A 177 -1.09 -3.01 24.11
C ALA A 177 -0.62 -2.13 22.94
N ASN A 178 -0.57 -2.67 21.72
CA ASN A 178 -0.16 -1.92 20.54
C ASN A 178 -1.11 -0.76 20.21
N ILE A 179 -2.42 -0.97 20.34
CA ILE A 179 -3.43 0.09 20.14
C ILE A 179 -3.26 1.21 21.17
N LEU A 180 -3.07 0.85 22.43
CA LEU A 180 -2.89 1.83 23.51
C LEU A 180 -1.58 2.61 23.36
N LYS A 181 -0.51 2.00 22.85
CA LYS A 181 0.74 2.70 22.50
C LYS A 181 0.57 3.69 21.36
N SER A 182 -0.23 3.34 20.34
CA SER A 182 -0.44 4.23 19.19
C SER A 182 -1.32 5.44 19.51
N GLY A 183 -2.02 5.42 20.65
CA GLY A 183 -2.93 6.47 21.09
C GLY A 183 -4.29 6.42 20.36
N ALA A 184 -5.24 7.16 20.90
CA ALA A 184 -6.60 7.18 20.38
C ALA A 184 -6.69 7.97 19.06
N PHE A 185 -7.38 7.41 18.07
CA PHE A 185 -7.74 8.10 16.85
C PHE A 185 -8.94 9.03 17.11
N PRO A 186 -8.89 10.32 16.74
CA PRO A 186 -9.90 11.30 17.14
C PRO A 186 -11.25 11.16 16.42
N VAL A 187 -11.34 10.32 15.37
CA VAL A 187 -12.55 10.16 14.55
C VAL A 187 -12.77 8.71 14.14
N GLY A 188 -14.03 8.27 14.12
CA GLY A 188 -14.36 6.94 13.61
C GLY A 188 -14.07 6.84 12.12
N VAL A 189 -13.24 5.86 11.73
CA VAL A 189 -12.97 5.55 10.32
C VAL A 189 -13.86 4.40 9.85
N ARG A 190 -14.27 4.45 8.60
CA ARG A 190 -15.00 3.35 7.93
C ARG A 190 -14.19 2.90 6.73
N ILE A 191 -14.17 1.60 6.49
CA ILE A 191 -13.51 1.01 5.33
C ILE A 191 -14.35 1.34 4.09
N ALA A 192 -13.82 2.17 3.20
CA ALA A 192 -14.50 2.54 1.96
C ALA A 192 -14.33 1.46 0.88
N GLU A 193 -13.14 0.85 0.80
CA GLU A 193 -12.80 -0.17 -0.17
C GLU A 193 -11.66 -1.03 0.39
N GLU A 194 -11.72 -2.34 0.15
CA GLU A 194 -10.68 -3.30 0.52
C GLU A 194 -10.28 -4.11 -0.71
N ARG A 195 -8.98 -4.19 -0.99
CA ARG A 195 -8.43 -5.04 -2.04
C ARG A 195 -7.25 -5.84 -1.50
N THR A 196 -7.43 -7.14 -1.41
CA THR A 196 -6.38 -8.06 -0.99
C THR A 196 -5.93 -8.87 -2.19
N VAL A 197 -4.64 -8.71 -2.57
CA VAL A 197 -4.02 -9.52 -3.62
C VAL A 197 -3.14 -10.56 -2.94
N GLY A 198 -3.55 -11.83 -3.05
CA GLY A 198 -2.80 -12.95 -2.49
C GLY A 198 -1.38 -13.03 -3.07
N PRO A 199 -0.34 -13.28 -2.25
CA PRO A 199 1.05 -13.35 -2.70
C PRO A 199 1.26 -14.37 -3.84
N THR A 200 0.54 -15.49 -3.80
CA THR A 200 0.59 -16.55 -4.81
C THR A 200 0.01 -16.10 -6.15
N LEU A 201 -1.06 -15.30 -6.15
CA LEU A 201 -1.68 -14.76 -7.36
C LEU A 201 -0.80 -13.68 -7.99
N GLY A 202 -0.19 -12.83 -7.16
CA GLY A 202 0.80 -11.85 -7.62
C GLY A 202 2.01 -12.52 -8.27
N GLN A 203 2.60 -13.52 -7.59
CA GLN A 203 3.75 -14.25 -8.11
C GLN A 203 3.44 -14.98 -9.42
N ARG A 204 2.31 -15.71 -9.49
CA ARG A 204 1.86 -16.37 -10.73
C ARG A 204 1.67 -15.39 -11.87
N SER A 205 1.14 -14.20 -11.60
CA SER A 205 0.96 -13.18 -12.63
C SER A 205 2.30 -12.66 -13.15
N ILE A 206 3.28 -12.43 -12.27
CA ILE A 206 4.64 -12.04 -12.65
C ILE A 206 5.30 -13.13 -13.50
N ASP A 207 5.20 -14.39 -13.07
CA ASP A 207 5.82 -15.52 -13.78
C ASP A 207 5.18 -15.73 -15.16
N ASN A 208 3.85 -15.66 -15.25
CA ASN A 208 3.13 -15.71 -16.53
C ASN A 208 3.49 -14.52 -17.42
N GLY A 209 3.60 -13.31 -16.86
CA GLY A 209 4.03 -12.11 -17.58
C GLY A 209 5.45 -12.24 -18.14
N LYS A 210 6.40 -12.76 -17.35
CA LYS A 210 7.76 -13.06 -17.81
C LYS A 210 7.78 -14.08 -18.94
N ARG A 211 7.01 -15.17 -18.82
CA ARG A 211 6.90 -16.19 -19.88
C ARG A 211 6.32 -15.61 -21.17
N ALA A 212 5.21 -14.86 -21.07
CA ALA A 212 4.59 -14.21 -22.22
C ALA A 212 5.54 -13.22 -22.90
N PHE A 213 6.29 -12.44 -22.11
CA PHE A 213 7.32 -11.52 -22.60
C PHE A 213 8.41 -12.26 -23.40
N VAL A 214 8.99 -13.32 -22.84
CA VAL A 214 10.08 -14.08 -23.49
C VAL A 214 9.59 -14.74 -24.78
N VAL A 215 8.42 -15.38 -24.76
CA VAL A 215 7.85 -16.03 -25.95
C VAL A 215 7.52 -15.00 -27.02
N GLY A 216 6.87 -13.90 -26.65
CA GLY A 216 6.54 -12.81 -27.58
C GLY A 216 7.79 -12.21 -28.23
N MET A 217 8.82 -11.90 -27.42
CA MET A 217 10.09 -11.39 -27.92
C MET A 217 10.76 -12.35 -28.90
N MET A 218 10.78 -13.66 -28.60
CA MET A 218 11.38 -14.66 -29.47
C MET A 218 10.66 -14.77 -30.82
N LEU A 219 9.33 -14.83 -30.83
CA LEU A 219 8.53 -14.90 -32.07
C LEU A 219 8.77 -13.69 -32.97
N VAL A 220 8.82 -12.52 -32.34
CA VAL A 220 9.04 -11.24 -33.02
C VAL A 220 10.45 -11.15 -33.63
N VAL A 221 11.48 -11.57 -32.89
CA VAL A 221 12.86 -11.65 -33.40
C VAL A 221 12.96 -12.64 -34.58
N ILE A 222 12.34 -13.81 -34.45
CA ILE A 222 12.33 -14.81 -35.55
C ILE A 222 11.65 -14.23 -36.79
N PHE A 223 10.48 -13.60 -36.62
CA PHE A 223 9.73 -13.01 -37.73
C PHE A 223 10.56 -11.97 -38.50
N ILE A 224 11.19 -11.02 -37.79
CA ILE A 224 11.94 -9.94 -38.45
C ILE A 224 13.21 -10.43 -39.14
N LEU A 225 13.88 -11.44 -38.56
CA LEU A 225 15.06 -12.06 -39.16
C LEU A 225 14.70 -12.82 -40.45
N VAL A 226 13.58 -13.54 -40.47
CA VAL A 226 13.12 -14.28 -41.65
C VAL A 226 12.67 -13.34 -42.75
N TYR A 227 11.87 -12.32 -42.42
CA TYR A 227 11.27 -11.44 -43.43
C TYR A 227 12.28 -10.41 -43.99
N TYR A 228 13.09 -9.78 -43.14
CA TYR A 228 13.98 -8.67 -43.52
C TYR A 228 15.48 -9.05 -43.58
N LYS A 229 15.85 -10.32 -43.34
CA LYS A 229 17.22 -10.84 -43.46
C LYS A 229 18.27 -9.95 -42.76
N MET A 230 19.18 -9.32 -43.53
CA MET A 230 20.24 -8.47 -42.98
C MET A 230 19.70 -7.20 -42.31
N SER A 231 18.67 -6.58 -42.87
CA SER A 231 17.98 -5.46 -42.21
C SER A 231 17.26 -5.92 -40.94
N GLY A 232 16.79 -7.17 -40.92
CA GLY A 232 16.27 -7.81 -39.71
C GLY A 232 17.30 -7.86 -38.58
N LEU A 233 18.56 -8.15 -38.88
CA LEU A 233 19.63 -8.15 -37.87
C LEU A 233 19.87 -6.75 -37.28
N VAL A 234 19.82 -5.71 -38.12
CA VAL A 234 19.93 -4.31 -37.66
C VAL A 234 18.78 -3.95 -36.72
N ALA A 235 17.56 -4.40 -37.03
CA ALA A 235 16.39 -4.19 -36.17
C ALA A 235 16.52 -4.92 -34.83
N VAL A 236 17.04 -6.15 -34.80
CA VAL A 236 17.26 -6.90 -33.54
C VAL A 236 18.30 -6.22 -32.66
N ILE A 237 19.37 -5.68 -33.25
CA ILE A 237 20.37 -4.89 -32.51
C ILE A 237 19.72 -3.63 -31.94
N ALA A 238 18.96 -2.88 -32.75
CA ALA A 238 18.25 -1.68 -32.29
C ALA A 238 17.25 -1.98 -31.17
N LEU A 239 16.50 -3.09 -31.28
CA LEU A 239 15.59 -3.55 -30.24
C LEU A 239 16.32 -3.88 -28.92
N SER A 240 17.51 -4.49 -29.02
CA SER A 240 18.32 -4.81 -27.84
C SER A 240 18.80 -3.55 -27.12
N PHE A 241 19.24 -2.54 -27.89
CA PHE A 241 19.57 -1.22 -27.34
C PHE A 241 18.34 -0.53 -26.74
N ASN A 242 17.18 -0.64 -27.38
CA ASN A 242 15.94 -0.07 -26.87
C ASN A 242 15.62 -0.65 -25.48
N MET A 243 15.64 -1.97 -25.36
CA MET A 243 15.35 -2.65 -24.10
C MET A 243 16.34 -2.24 -23.00
N LEU A 244 17.63 -2.13 -23.34
CA LEU A 244 18.66 -1.68 -22.41
C LEU A 244 18.39 -0.26 -21.91
N ILE A 245 18.06 0.67 -22.81
CA ILE A 245 17.73 2.06 -22.46
C ILE A 245 16.51 2.11 -21.54
N VAL A 246 15.44 1.37 -21.85
CA VAL A 246 14.22 1.37 -21.05
C VAL A 246 14.48 0.81 -19.65
N LEU A 247 15.18 -0.32 -19.53
CA LEU A 247 15.52 -0.91 -18.25
C LEU A 247 16.44 -0.01 -17.42
N ALA A 248 17.45 0.61 -18.05
CA ALA A 248 18.35 1.55 -17.40
C ALA A 248 17.61 2.79 -16.88
N ALA A 249 16.68 3.33 -17.68
CA ALA A 249 15.87 4.47 -17.27
C ALA A 249 14.92 4.12 -16.12
N LEU A 250 14.23 2.97 -16.17
CA LEU A 250 13.38 2.51 -15.07
C LEU A 250 14.18 2.36 -13.76
N ALA A 251 15.38 1.76 -13.83
CA ALA A 251 16.28 1.64 -12.69
C ALA A 251 16.76 3.01 -12.18
N GLY A 252 17.11 3.93 -13.08
CA GLY A 252 17.56 5.28 -12.75
C GLY A 252 16.50 6.15 -12.08
N PHE A 253 15.23 6.01 -12.49
CA PHE A 253 14.10 6.74 -11.88
C PHE A 253 13.50 6.03 -10.66
N GLY A 254 14.01 4.85 -10.27
CA GLY A 254 13.43 4.05 -9.19
C GLY A 254 11.99 3.59 -9.47
N ALA A 255 11.62 3.49 -10.74
CA ALA A 255 10.27 3.10 -11.14
C ALA A 255 10.08 1.58 -10.95
N ALA A 256 9.02 1.20 -10.25
CA ALA A 256 8.74 -0.21 -10.01
C ALA A 256 8.25 -0.91 -11.28
N LEU A 257 8.88 -2.04 -11.62
CA LEU A 257 8.41 -2.92 -12.70
C LEU A 257 7.20 -3.73 -12.23
N THR A 258 6.02 -3.12 -12.35
CA THR A 258 4.73 -3.72 -12.02
C THR A 258 4.18 -4.56 -13.17
N LEU A 259 3.12 -5.34 -12.93
CA LEU A 259 2.47 -6.13 -13.99
C LEU A 259 2.01 -5.26 -15.17
N PRO A 260 1.35 -4.11 -14.98
CA PRO A 260 1.06 -3.20 -16.08
C PRO A 260 2.32 -2.62 -16.71
N GLY A 261 3.38 -2.34 -15.93
CA GLY A 261 4.69 -1.97 -16.48
C GLY A 261 5.23 -3.00 -17.49
N ILE A 262 5.14 -4.30 -17.18
CA ILE A 262 5.53 -5.37 -18.11
C ILE A 262 4.68 -5.32 -19.39
N ALA A 263 3.37 -5.08 -19.29
CA ALA A 263 2.53 -4.90 -20.47
C ALA A 263 2.96 -3.68 -21.31
N GLY A 264 3.38 -2.60 -20.66
CA GLY A 264 4.01 -1.44 -21.31
C GLY A 264 5.27 -1.83 -22.09
N LEU A 265 6.17 -2.62 -21.50
CA LEU A 265 7.36 -3.13 -22.20
C LEU A 265 7.00 -3.96 -23.44
N VAL A 266 6.02 -4.86 -23.33
CA VAL A 266 5.57 -5.68 -24.47
C VAL A 266 5.03 -4.79 -25.59
N LEU A 267 4.24 -3.78 -25.25
CA LEU A 267 3.71 -2.82 -26.23
C LEU A 267 4.84 -2.02 -26.89
N THR A 268 5.83 -1.56 -26.12
CA THR A 268 7.01 -0.86 -26.64
C THR A 268 7.81 -1.72 -27.62
N ILE A 269 7.96 -3.02 -27.38
CA ILE A 269 8.65 -3.93 -28.31
C ILE A 269 7.95 -3.94 -29.67
N GLY A 270 6.62 -4.07 -29.69
CA GLY A 270 5.83 -4.04 -30.92
C GLY A 270 6.02 -2.73 -31.70
N MET A 271 5.88 -1.60 -31.01
CA MET A 271 6.05 -0.27 -31.64
C MET A 271 7.50 0.00 -32.09
N SER A 272 8.50 -0.50 -31.36
CA SER A 272 9.91 -0.34 -31.74
C SER A 272 10.21 -1.03 -33.05
N ILE A 273 9.55 -2.14 -33.32
CA ILE A 273 9.73 -2.90 -34.55
C ILE A 273 8.96 -2.29 -35.70
N ASP A 274 7.74 -1.82 -35.46
CA ASP A 274 6.96 -1.08 -36.44
C ASP A 274 7.75 0.13 -36.99
N ALA A 275 8.38 0.91 -36.11
CA ALA A 275 9.26 2.02 -36.51
C ALA A 275 10.42 1.58 -37.41
N ASN A 276 11.07 0.45 -37.08
CA ASN A 276 12.16 -0.10 -37.89
C ASN A 276 11.66 -0.59 -39.27
N VAL A 277 10.50 -1.26 -39.29
CA VAL A 277 9.85 -1.74 -40.52
C VAL A 277 9.51 -0.57 -41.45
N LEU A 278 8.94 0.50 -40.91
CA LEU A 278 8.60 1.69 -41.70
C LEU A 278 9.85 2.33 -42.33
N VAL A 279 10.94 2.44 -41.58
CA VAL A 279 12.24 2.91 -42.12
C VAL A 279 12.68 2.01 -43.27
N PHE A 280 12.62 0.69 -43.11
CA PHE A 280 13.07 -0.25 -44.14
C PHE A 280 12.21 -0.19 -45.40
N GLU A 281 10.89 -0.10 -45.28
CA GLU A 281 10.02 0.06 -46.44
C GLU A 281 10.27 1.38 -47.15
N ARG A 282 10.48 2.49 -46.41
CA ARG A 282 10.79 3.78 -47.06
C ARG A 282 12.13 3.74 -47.79
N ILE A 283 13.15 3.09 -47.23
CA ILE A 283 14.43 2.86 -47.93
C ILE A 283 14.21 2.01 -49.17
N ARG A 284 13.42 0.93 -49.08
CA ARG A 284 13.12 0.04 -50.20
C ARG A 284 12.37 0.76 -51.32
N GLU A 285 11.43 1.64 -50.99
CA GLU A 285 10.72 2.49 -51.94
C GLU A 285 11.69 3.41 -52.70
N GLU A 286 12.63 4.04 -51.98
CA GLU A 286 13.65 4.90 -52.59
C GLU A 286 14.62 4.14 -53.49
N LEU A 287 15.01 2.93 -53.10
CA LEU A 287 15.83 2.05 -53.95
C LEU A 287 15.11 1.69 -55.26
N ARG A 288 13.78 1.47 -55.21
CA ARG A 288 12.97 1.19 -56.41
C ARG A 288 12.90 2.37 -57.38
N THR A 289 13.06 3.60 -56.89
CA THR A 289 13.17 4.79 -57.76
C THR A 289 14.53 4.93 -58.47
N GLY A 290 15.46 3.98 -58.27
CA GLY A 290 16.77 3.98 -58.93
C GLY A 290 17.85 4.80 -58.21
N LYS A 291 17.57 5.29 -56.99
CA LYS A 291 18.58 6.00 -56.19
C LYS A 291 19.72 5.07 -55.78
N SER A 292 20.92 5.65 -55.62
CA SER A 292 22.05 4.94 -55.03
C SER A 292 21.71 4.52 -53.59
N VAL A 293 22.33 3.43 -53.12
CA VAL A 293 22.11 2.86 -51.78
C VAL A 293 22.21 3.93 -50.68
N TRP A 294 23.24 4.78 -50.73
CA TRP A 294 23.43 5.86 -49.76
C TRP A 294 22.33 6.92 -49.82
N SER A 295 21.99 7.37 -51.04
CA SER A 295 20.94 8.39 -51.24
C SER A 295 19.56 7.87 -50.84
N ALA A 296 19.28 6.59 -51.07
CA ALA A 296 18.03 5.94 -50.68
C ALA A 296 17.90 5.81 -49.16
N ILE A 297 19.00 5.47 -48.47
CA ILE A 297 19.05 5.46 -47.00
C ILE A 297 18.76 6.85 -46.43
N GLU A 298 19.50 7.87 -46.87
CA GLU A 298 19.33 9.23 -46.39
C GLU A 298 17.89 9.75 -46.61
N SER A 299 17.38 9.55 -47.84
CA SER A 299 16.02 9.96 -48.22
C SER A 299 14.94 9.18 -47.48
N GLY A 300 15.20 7.90 -47.16
CA GLY A 300 14.32 7.02 -46.42
C GLY A 300 14.20 7.45 -44.96
N TYR A 301 15.32 7.69 -44.28
CA TYR A 301 15.35 8.17 -42.89
C TYR A 301 14.69 9.53 -42.74
N GLN A 302 14.95 10.49 -43.63
CA GLN A 302 14.32 11.82 -43.54
C GLN A 302 12.79 11.76 -43.60
N ARG A 303 12.24 10.89 -44.45
CA ARG A 303 10.78 10.75 -44.56
C ARG A 303 10.19 9.90 -43.44
N ALA A 304 10.86 8.81 -43.09
CA ALA A 304 10.43 7.98 -41.96
C ALA A 304 10.44 8.76 -40.65
N PHE A 305 11.39 9.68 -40.45
CA PHE A 305 11.47 10.53 -39.25
C PHE A 305 10.16 11.25 -38.93
N TRP A 306 9.60 11.97 -39.90
CA TRP A 306 8.38 12.74 -39.68
C TRP A 306 7.16 11.86 -39.42
N THR A 307 7.05 10.72 -40.12
CA THR A 307 5.97 9.76 -39.89
C THR A 307 6.08 9.09 -38.51
N ILE A 308 7.29 8.70 -38.10
CA ILE A 308 7.55 8.09 -36.79
C ILE A 308 7.28 9.10 -35.67
N LEU A 309 7.73 10.34 -35.83
CA LEU A 309 7.51 11.40 -34.85
C LEU A 309 6.01 11.66 -34.66
N ASP A 310 5.26 11.80 -35.75
CA ASP A 310 3.82 12.07 -35.70
C ASP A 310 3.05 10.92 -35.04
N ALA A 311 3.32 9.67 -35.44
CA ALA A 311 2.70 8.48 -34.85
C ALA A 311 2.99 8.33 -33.34
N ASN A 312 4.21 8.64 -32.90
CA ASN A 312 4.61 8.50 -31.51
C ASN A 312 4.20 9.68 -30.63
N LEU A 313 4.04 10.89 -31.19
CA LEU A 313 3.67 12.09 -30.43
C LEU A 313 2.29 11.94 -29.78
N THR A 314 1.33 11.36 -30.51
CA THR A 314 0.00 11.06 -29.97
C THR A 314 0.06 10.07 -28.80
N THR A 315 0.89 9.04 -28.92
CA THR A 315 1.06 8.02 -27.87
C THR A 315 1.80 8.60 -26.65
N LEU A 316 2.76 9.50 -26.85
CA LEU A 316 3.40 10.25 -25.77
C LEU A 316 2.39 11.15 -25.04
N ALA A 317 1.47 11.79 -25.75
CA ALA A 317 0.39 12.55 -25.12
C ALA A 317 -0.50 11.67 -24.24
N VAL A 318 -0.85 10.46 -24.70
CA VAL A 318 -1.59 9.47 -23.89
C VAL A 318 -0.78 9.08 -22.65
N ALA A 319 0.51 8.79 -22.79
CA ALA A 319 1.38 8.47 -21.66
C ALA A 319 1.44 9.63 -20.64
N ALA A 320 1.52 10.88 -21.10
CA ALA A 320 1.51 12.06 -20.22
C ALA A 320 0.18 12.20 -19.45
N VAL A 321 -0.95 11.98 -20.10
CA VAL A 321 -2.28 11.99 -19.45
C VAL A 321 -2.35 10.87 -18.41
N LEU A 322 -1.96 9.64 -18.77
CA LEU A 322 -1.96 8.50 -17.83
C LEU A 322 -1.01 8.71 -16.65
N TYR A 323 0.11 9.42 -16.83
CA TYR A 323 1.03 9.72 -15.75
C TYR A 323 0.45 10.76 -14.76
N ASN A 324 -0.20 11.81 -15.27
CA ASN A 324 -0.77 12.87 -14.45
C ASN A 324 -2.04 12.43 -13.73
N PHE A 325 -2.94 11.74 -14.43
CA PHE A 325 -4.28 11.40 -13.94
C PHE A 325 -4.42 9.94 -13.50
N GLY A 326 -3.52 9.04 -13.92
CA GLY A 326 -3.54 7.65 -13.50
C GLY A 326 -3.15 7.48 -12.03
N THR A 327 -3.59 6.39 -11.41
CA THR A 327 -3.26 6.04 -10.03
C THR A 327 -2.54 4.70 -9.96
N GLY A 328 -1.67 4.55 -8.95
CA GLY A 328 -0.95 3.31 -8.65
C GLY A 328 -0.33 2.63 -9.88
N PRO A 329 -0.80 1.44 -10.29
CA PRO A 329 -0.22 0.69 -11.41
C PRO A 329 -0.29 1.38 -12.77
N VAL A 330 -1.28 2.26 -13.01
CA VAL A 330 -1.45 2.97 -14.28
C VAL A 330 -0.31 3.96 -14.51
N LYS A 331 0.20 4.60 -13.44
CA LYS A 331 1.39 5.47 -13.54
C LYS A 331 2.64 4.69 -13.94
N GLY A 332 2.81 3.48 -13.39
CA GLY A 332 3.92 2.60 -13.76
C GLY A 332 3.90 2.20 -15.25
N PHE A 333 2.70 1.90 -15.77
CA PHE A 333 2.50 1.68 -17.20
C PHE A 333 2.85 2.93 -18.03
N ALA A 334 2.36 4.11 -17.62
CA ALA A 334 2.60 5.37 -18.32
C ALA A 334 4.08 5.74 -18.43
N ILE A 335 4.85 5.58 -17.34
CA ILE A 335 6.30 5.83 -17.33
C ILE A 335 7.00 4.88 -18.31
N THR A 336 6.67 3.59 -18.25
CA THR A 336 7.29 2.57 -19.10
C THR A 336 6.99 2.83 -20.58
N LEU A 337 5.73 3.15 -20.90
CA LEU A 337 5.29 3.50 -22.24
C LEU A 337 6.03 4.73 -22.78
N GLY A 338 6.07 5.81 -22.00
CA GLY A 338 6.70 7.07 -22.42
C GLY A 338 8.21 6.94 -22.66
N ILE A 339 8.93 6.31 -21.73
CA ILE A 339 10.37 6.02 -21.89
C ILE A 339 10.58 5.09 -23.08
N GLY A 340 9.74 4.06 -23.22
CA GLY A 340 9.80 3.10 -24.31
C GLY A 340 9.71 3.73 -25.69
N ILE A 341 8.78 4.67 -25.87
CA ILE A 341 8.59 5.40 -27.12
C ILE A 341 9.79 6.29 -27.44
N LEU A 342 10.28 7.06 -26.46
CA LEU A 342 11.44 7.93 -26.69
C LEU A 342 12.69 7.11 -27.03
N ALA A 343 12.90 6.01 -26.31
CA ALA A 343 13.98 5.08 -26.61
C ALA A 343 13.81 4.44 -27.99
N SER A 344 12.58 4.10 -28.40
CA SER A 344 12.33 3.40 -29.66
C SER A 344 12.62 4.31 -30.84
N MET A 345 12.13 5.55 -30.79
CA MET A 345 12.43 6.57 -31.78
C MET A 345 13.92 6.82 -31.91
N PHE A 346 14.63 6.98 -30.78
CA PHE A 346 16.08 7.15 -30.79
C PHE A 346 16.79 5.97 -31.46
N THR A 347 16.45 4.73 -31.07
CA THR A 347 17.09 3.55 -31.65
C THR A 347 16.76 3.35 -33.13
N ALA A 348 15.52 3.60 -33.54
CA ALA A 348 15.06 3.39 -34.91
C ALA A 348 15.55 4.45 -35.91
N ILE A 349 15.92 5.64 -35.44
CA ILE A 349 16.40 6.73 -36.29
C ILE A 349 17.92 6.90 -36.23
N VAL A 350 18.50 6.83 -35.02
CA VAL A 350 19.93 7.10 -34.82
C VAL A 350 20.73 5.82 -34.90
N VAL A 351 20.42 4.83 -34.06
CA VAL A 351 21.25 3.60 -33.95
C VAL A 351 21.24 2.81 -35.24
N THR A 352 20.08 2.60 -35.84
CA THR A 352 19.96 1.90 -37.14
C THR A 352 20.67 2.64 -38.26
N ARG A 353 20.55 3.98 -38.34
CA ARG A 353 21.22 4.80 -39.36
C ARG A 353 22.73 4.71 -39.25
N GLU A 354 23.28 4.80 -38.05
CA GLU A 354 24.72 4.64 -37.80
C GLU A 354 25.21 3.23 -38.17
N ILE A 355 24.42 2.19 -37.87
CA ILE A 355 24.76 0.82 -38.29
C ILE A 355 24.81 0.70 -39.82
N TYR A 356 23.83 1.26 -40.54
CA TYR A 356 23.85 1.28 -42.01
C TYR A 356 25.04 2.09 -42.55
N GLY A 357 25.34 3.24 -41.94
CA GLY A 357 26.53 4.05 -42.24
C GLY A 357 27.81 3.25 -42.16
N TRP A 358 27.99 2.52 -41.06
CA TRP A 358 29.15 1.67 -40.86
C TRP A 358 29.23 0.49 -41.83
N MET A 359 28.09 -0.16 -42.12
CA MET A 359 28.03 -1.28 -43.07
C MET A 359 28.43 -0.86 -44.49
N ILE A 360 28.04 0.33 -44.93
CA ILE A 360 28.36 0.87 -46.25
C ILE A 360 29.80 1.38 -46.31
N GLY A 361 30.31 1.95 -45.22
CA GLY A 361 31.71 2.39 -45.13
C GLY A 361 32.72 1.23 -45.21
N LYS A 362 32.38 0.03 -44.72
CA LYS A 362 33.26 -1.15 -44.74
C LYS A 362 33.15 -2.06 -45.96
N LYS A 363 32.04 -2.02 -46.70
CA LYS A 363 31.83 -2.82 -47.92
C LYS A 363 31.12 -1.97 -48.96
N ARG A 364 31.64 -1.93 -50.19
CA ARG A 364 30.86 -1.61 -51.41
C ARG A 364 29.72 -2.64 -51.54
N LEU A 365 28.66 -2.49 -50.74
CA LEU A 365 27.47 -3.33 -50.81
C LEU A 365 26.65 -2.88 -52.00
N GLU A 366 26.83 -3.55 -53.14
CA GLU A 366 26.08 -3.29 -54.37
C GLU A 366 24.60 -3.72 -54.25
N LYS A 367 24.23 -4.52 -53.22
CA LYS A 367 22.85 -4.91 -52.94
C LYS A 367 22.58 -4.96 -51.44
N LEU A 368 21.63 -4.15 -50.99
CA LEU A 368 21.00 -4.28 -49.67
C LEU A 368 19.95 -5.40 -49.75
N SER A 369 20.09 -6.44 -48.93
CA SER A 369 19.05 -7.46 -48.78
C SER A 369 18.01 -6.94 -47.77
N ILE A 370 17.08 -6.13 -48.26
CA ILE A 370 15.93 -5.61 -47.50
C ILE A 370 14.68 -6.28 -48.01
#